data_AF-H8GVN5-F1
#
_entry.id   AF-H8GVN5-F1
#
_cell.length_a   1.000
_cell.length_b   1.000
_cell.length_c   1.000
_cell.angle_alpha   90.00
_cell.angle_beta   90.00
_cell.angle_gamma   90.00
#
_symmetry.space_group_name_H-M   'P 1'
#
loop_
_entity.id
_entity.type
_entity.pdbx_description
1 polymer ?
#
loop_
_entity_poly.entity_id
_entity_poly.type
_entity_poly.pdbx_seq_one_letter_code
_entity_poly.pdbx_strand_id
1 'polypeptide(L)'
;MASSSLQLVSVRRRRLGPYVDLGPFFLFFGISGVDRGREARIQKRFDLEYYPHIVTVRLSAAPAPGRYALRGLPAEANKRGWTAQQGGTLQGDLSDDGLAELRAWLASGGGDVRPEALASGG
;
A
#
# COMPACT_ATOMS: atom_id res chain seq x y z
N MET A 1 -7.77 26.41 0.11
CA MET A 1 -7.32 25.01 0.34
C MET A 1 -7.93 24.14 -0.73
N ALA A 2 -7.13 23.40 -1.49
CA ALA A 2 -7.59 22.67 -2.68
C ALA A 2 -8.24 21.33 -2.28
N SER A 3 -9.54 21.18 -2.58
CA SER A 3 -10.17 19.86 -2.67
C SER A 3 -9.70 19.19 -3.97
N SER A 4 -9.34 17.90 -3.91
CA SER A 4 -8.89 17.14 -5.07
C SER A 4 -9.83 15.96 -5.33
N SER A 5 -10.24 15.80 -6.59
CA SER A 5 -10.97 14.61 -7.02
C SER A 5 -10.00 13.43 -7.11
N LEU A 6 -10.41 12.27 -6.58
CA LEU A 6 -9.62 11.05 -6.62
C LEU A 6 -10.08 10.14 -7.76
N GLN A 7 -9.14 9.70 -8.59
CA GLN A 7 -9.37 8.76 -9.68
C GLN A 7 -8.61 7.47 -9.44
N LEU A 8 -9.28 6.33 -9.56
CA LEU A 8 -8.65 5.02 -9.50
C LEU A 8 -7.91 4.74 -10.81
N VAL A 9 -6.60 4.60 -10.76
CA VAL A 9 -5.78 4.34 -11.95
C VAL A 9 -5.61 2.85 -12.15
N SER A 10 -5.23 2.13 -11.09
CA SER A 10 -5.02 0.69 -11.18
C SER A 10 -5.20 0.01 -9.84
N VAL A 11 -5.62 -1.25 -9.90
CA VAL A 11 -5.67 -2.16 -8.77
C VAL A 11 -4.90 -3.40 -9.18
N ARG A 12 -3.84 -3.71 -8.47
CA ARG A 12 -3.04 -4.91 -8.70
C ARG A 12 -2.99 -5.73 -7.42
N ARG A 13 -3.45 -6.97 -7.51
CA ARG A 13 -3.19 -7.94 -6.45
C ARG A 13 -1.73 -8.36 -6.51
N ARG A 14 -1.04 -8.27 -5.38
CA ARG A 14 0.34 -8.73 -5.20
C ARG A 14 0.35 -10.26 -5.23
N ARG A 15 0.40 -10.83 -6.44
CA ARG A 15 0.53 -12.27 -6.64
C ARG A 15 1.95 -12.70 -6.29
N LEU A 16 2.08 -13.75 -5.47
CA LEU A 16 3.31 -14.53 -5.37
C LEU A 16 3.65 -15.02 -6.77
N GLY A 17 4.73 -14.51 -7.37
CA GLY A 17 5.45 -15.32 -8.36
C GLY A 17 5.96 -16.58 -7.66
N PRO A 18 6.10 -17.72 -8.36
CA PRO A 18 6.70 -18.90 -7.77
C PRO A 18 8.06 -18.51 -7.19
N TYR A 19 8.23 -18.79 -5.90
CA TYR A 19 9.45 -18.52 -5.19
C TYR A 19 10.55 -19.35 -5.85
N VAL A 20 11.43 -18.74 -6.64
CA VAL A 20 12.65 -19.42 -7.09
C VAL A 20 13.52 -19.54 -5.86
N ASP A 21 13.45 -20.71 -5.22
CA ASP A 21 14.34 -21.11 -4.15
C ASP A 21 15.77 -21.20 -4.72
N LEU A 22 16.51 -20.09 -4.72
CA LEU A 22 17.98 -20.09 -4.85
C LEU A 22 18.64 -20.56 -3.53
N GLY A 23 17.95 -21.45 -2.81
CA GLY A 23 18.18 -21.83 -1.43
C GLY A 23 19.07 -23.04 -1.15
N PRO A 24 19.79 -23.70 -2.10
CA PRO A 24 20.79 -24.69 -1.70
C PRO A 24 22.24 -24.17 -1.73
N PHE A 25 22.54 -22.99 -2.28
CA PHE A 25 23.95 -22.57 -2.48
C PHE A 25 24.66 -21.98 -1.24
N PHE A 26 23.96 -21.70 -0.14
CA PHE A 26 24.58 -21.16 1.10
C PHE A 26 24.61 -22.17 2.26
N LEU A 27 24.40 -23.46 2.01
CA LEU A 27 24.50 -24.50 3.04
C LEU A 27 25.95 -24.89 3.40
N PHE A 28 26.97 -24.26 2.81
CA PHE A 28 28.35 -24.72 2.94
C PHE A 28 29.29 -23.87 3.81
N PHE A 29 28.90 -22.67 4.24
CA PHE A 29 29.74 -21.85 5.12
C PHE A 29 28.99 -21.47 6.38
N GLY A 30 29.28 -22.24 7.43
CA GLY A 30 28.74 -22.04 8.76
C GLY A 30 28.93 -20.62 9.26
N ILE A 31 27.82 -19.93 9.51
CA ILE A 31 27.79 -18.76 10.36
C ILE A 31 26.54 -18.92 11.24
N SER A 32 26.79 -19.00 12.54
CA SER A 32 25.81 -18.81 13.60
C SER A 32 24.93 -17.60 13.30
N GLY A 33 23.65 -17.83 13.04
CA GLY A 33 22.69 -16.80 12.65
C GLY A 33 21.27 -17.25 12.92
N VAL A 34 21.02 -17.73 14.14
CA VAL A 34 19.70 -18.12 14.59
C VAL A 34 18.80 -16.88 14.62
N ASP A 35 17.65 -16.99 13.96
CA ASP A 35 16.38 -16.30 14.24
C ASP A 35 15.94 -15.00 13.56
N ARG A 36 16.57 -14.48 12.51
CA ARG A 36 15.93 -13.38 11.72
C ARG A 36 15.07 -13.86 10.54
N GLY A 37 15.28 -15.09 10.07
CA GLY A 37 14.59 -15.60 8.88
C GLY A 37 13.17 -16.12 9.12
N ARG A 38 12.81 -16.49 10.36
CA ARG A 38 11.47 -17.04 10.68
C ARG A 38 10.43 -15.94 10.85
N GLU A 39 10.74 -14.90 11.63
CA GLU A 39 9.86 -13.75 11.83
C GLU A 39 9.59 -13.00 10.52
N ALA A 40 10.62 -12.78 9.70
CA ALA A 40 10.46 -12.16 8.38
C ALA A 40 9.54 -12.98 7.45
N ARG A 41 9.51 -14.31 7.59
CA ARG A 41 8.60 -15.18 6.82
C ARG A 41 7.17 -15.11 7.34
N ILE A 42 6.97 -15.06 8.65
CA ILE A 42 5.64 -14.97 9.28
C ILE A 42 5.02 -13.59 8.99
N GLN A 43 5.77 -12.50 9.21
CA GLN A 43 5.31 -11.14 8.93
C GLN A 43 4.95 -10.96 7.46
N LYS A 44 5.77 -11.51 6.55
CA LYS A 44 5.52 -11.42 5.10
C LYS A 44 4.30 -12.23 4.68
N ARG A 45 4.01 -13.38 5.31
CA ARG A 45 2.75 -14.13 5.10
C ARG A 45 1.56 -13.33 5.61
N PHE A 46 1.65 -12.74 6.80
CA PHE A 46 0.59 -11.92 7.38
C PHE A 46 0.28 -10.68 6.53
N ASP A 47 1.29 -9.93 6.11
CA ASP A 47 1.12 -8.76 5.24
C ASP A 47 0.43 -9.12 3.91
N LEU A 48 0.71 -10.31 3.37
CA LEU A 48 0.09 -10.81 2.14
C LEU A 48 -1.33 -11.30 2.34
N GLU A 49 -1.64 -11.83 3.52
CA GLU A 49 -2.98 -12.32 3.87
C GLU A 49 -3.93 -11.14 4.15
N TYR A 50 -3.43 -10.09 4.79
CA TYR A 50 -4.26 -8.95 5.20
C TYR A 50 -4.26 -7.77 4.22
N TYR A 51 -3.20 -7.56 3.42
CA TYR A 51 -3.12 -6.44 2.47
C TYR A 51 -2.64 -6.87 1.07
N PRO A 52 -3.41 -7.72 0.37
CA PRO A 52 -3.00 -8.29 -0.91
C PRO A 52 -3.07 -7.28 -2.08
N HIS A 53 -3.73 -6.13 -1.93
CA HIS A 53 -4.01 -5.23 -3.05
C HIS A 53 -3.16 -3.98 -3.01
N ILE A 54 -2.36 -3.80 -4.06
CA ILE A 54 -1.68 -2.55 -4.34
C ILE A 54 -2.63 -1.71 -5.18
N VAL A 55 -3.01 -0.55 -4.68
CA VAL A 55 -3.91 0.38 -5.35
C VAL A 55 -3.17 1.65 -5.71
N THR A 56 -3.23 2.03 -6.98
CA THR A 56 -2.71 3.31 -7.46
C THR A 56 -3.89 4.22 -7.79
N VAL A 57 -3.91 5.39 -7.15
CA VAL A 57 -4.89 6.45 -7.36
C VAL A 57 -4.18 7.71 -7.84
N ARG A 58 -4.89 8.56 -8.55
CA ARG A 58 -4.42 9.87 -9.00
C ARG A 58 -5.30 10.94 -8.39
N LEU A 59 -4.66 11.95 -7.81
CA LEU A 59 -5.35 13.17 -7.40
C LEU A 59 -5.26 14.20 -8.52
N SER A 60 -6.30 15.03 -8.67
CA SER A 60 -6.30 16.15 -9.62
C SER A 60 -5.18 17.15 -9.34
N ALA A 61 -4.92 17.47 -8.07
CA ALA A 61 -3.73 18.19 -7.66
C ALA A 61 -2.68 17.19 -7.16
N ALA A 62 -1.54 17.12 -7.87
CA ALA A 62 -0.43 16.25 -7.52
C ALA A 62 0.23 16.71 -6.21
N PRO A 63 0.19 15.92 -5.13
CA PRO A 63 0.95 16.23 -3.92
C PRO A 63 2.45 16.01 -4.15
N ALA A 64 3.28 16.66 -3.34
CA ALA A 64 4.71 16.39 -3.32
C ALA A 64 4.97 14.91 -2.95
N PRO A 65 6.12 14.33 -3.34
CA PRO A 65 6.49 12.98 -2.92
C PRO A 65 6.55 12.88 -1.39
N GLY A 66 5.89 11.87 -0.81
CA GLY A 66 5.78 11.74 0.64
C GLY A 66 4.64 10.82 1.07
N ARG A 67 4.45 10.68 2.39
CA ARG A 67 3.36 9.87 2.96
C ARG A 67 2.19 10.78 3.37
N TYR A 68 0.99 10.38 2.98
CA TYR A 68 -0.23 11.16 3.16
C TYR A 68 -1.35 10.29 3.70
N ALA A 69 -2.17 10.85 4.57
CA ALA A 69 -3.51 10.38 4.86
C ALA A 69 -4.47 11.11 3.92
N LEU A 70 -5.41 10.39 3.33
CA LEU A 70 -6.38 10.98 2.42
C LEU A 70 -7.70 11.22 3.17
N ARG A 71 -7.90 12.45 3.67
CA ARG A 71 -9.15 12.86 4.34
C ARG A 71 -10.30 12.84 3.35
N GLY A 72 -11.39 12.16 3.70
CA GLY A 72 -12.56 11.96 2.84
C GLY A 72 -12.63 10.58 2.21
N LEU A 73 -11.54 9.79 2.27
CA LEU A 73 -11.60 8.36 1.96
C LEU A 73 -12.16 7.55 3.14
N PRO A 74 -12.77 6.38 2.86
CA PRO A 74 -13.21 5.45 3.89
C PRO A 74 -12.06 5.05 4.83
N ALA A 75 -12.39 4.81 6.09
CA ALA A 75 -11.40 4.54 7.14
C ALA A 75 -10.54 3.32 6.82
N GLU A 76 -11.14 2.23 6.31
CA GLU A 76 -10.42 1.02 5.92
C GLU A 76 -9.43 1.28 4.78
N ALA A 77 -9.81 2.12 3.82
CA ALA A 77 -8.95 2.52 2.70
C ALA A 77 -7.80 3.45 3.11
N ASN A 78 -7.83 4.03 4.32
CA ASN A 78 -6.81 4.97 4.80
C ASN A 78 -5.94 4.41 5.94
N LYS A 79 -6.16 3.16 6.39
CA LYS A 79 -5.47 2.54 7.54
C LYS A 79 -3.93 2.55 7.44
N ARG A 80 -3.37 2.27 6.27
CA ARG A 80 -1.90 2.25 6.07
C ARG A 80 -1.34 3.58 5.55
N GLY A 81 -2.21 4.53 5.23
CA GLY A 81 -1.87 5.74 4.49
C GLY A 81 -1.46 5.46 3.04
N TRP A 82 -1.21 6.55 2.33
CA TRP A 82 -0.93 6.56 0.91
C TRP A 82 0.44 7.21 0.67
N THR A 83 1.21 6.64 -0.25
CA THR A 83 2.53 7.16 -0.62
C THR A 83 2.42 7.86 -1.96
N ALA A 84 2.65 9.17 -1.98
CA ALA A 84 2.75 9.94 -3.20
C ALA A 84 4.07 9.64 -3.91
N GLN A 85 3.98 9.17 -5.15
CA GLN A 85 5.12 8.97 -6.03
C GLN A 85 5.40 10.20 -6.89
N GLN A 86 6.60 10.26 -7.46
CA GLN A 86 6.93 11.24 -8.49
C GLN A 86 5.96 11.09 -9.68
N GLY A 87 5.31 12.18 -10.08
CA GLY A 87 4.28 12.18 -11.13
C GLY A 87 2.84 12.35 -10.63
N GLY A 88 2.62 12.51 -9.32
CA GLY A 88 1.31 12.89 -8.77
C GLY A 88 0.33 11.72 -8.57
N THR A 89 0.82 10.49 -8.68
CA THR A 89 0.07 9.28 -8.30
C THR A 89 0.34 8.92 -6.85
N LEU A 90 -0.68 8.44 -6.16
CA LEU A 90 -0.57 7.88 -4.82
C LEU A 90 -0.74 6.37 -4.89
N GLN A 91 0.10 5.66 -4.15
CA GLN A 91 0.02 4.21 -4.01
C GLN A 91 -0.27 3.84 -2.57
N GLY A 92 -1.24 2.97 -2.35
CA GLY A 92 -1.61 2.43 -1.04
C GLY A 92 -1.79 0.92 -1.10
N ASP A 93 -1.48 0.25 0.00
CA ASP A 93 -1.77 -1.17 0.17
C ASP A 93 -3.09 -1.33 0.92
N LEU A 94 -4.07 -1.97 0.29
CA LEU A 94 -5.41 -2.19 0.83
C LEU A 94 -5.68 -3.67 1.10
N SER A 95 -6.50 -3.91 2.12
CA SER A 95 -7.17 -5.19 2.36
C SER A 95 -8.29 -5.41 1.35
N ASP A 96 -8.84 -6.63 1.31
CA ASP A 96 -10.05 -6.91 0.52
C ASP A 96 -11.20 -5.98 0.93
N ASP A 97 -11.39 -5.76 2.23
CA ASP A 97 -12.43 -4.86 2.77
C ASP A 97 -12.16 -3.39 2.38
N GLY A 98 -10.92 -2.92 2.54
CA GLY A 98 -10.54 -1.55 2.17
C GLY A 98 -10.69 -1.28 0.67
N LEU A 99 -10.44 -2.28 -0.18
CA LEU A 99 -10.70 -2.19 -1.61
C LEU A 99 -12.19 -2.18 -1.93
N ALA A 100 -12.99 -3.00 -1.25
CA ALA A 100 -14.44 -3.04 -1.42
C ALA A 100 -15.09 -1.70 -1.03
N GLU A 101 -14.68 -1.13 0.11
CA GLU A 101 -15.13 0.20 0.54
C GLU A 101 -14.72 1.30 -0.44
N LEU A 102 -13.45 1.29 -0.91
CA LEU A 102 -12.99 2.25 -1.91
C LEU A 102 -13.83 2.19 -3.19
N ARG A 103 -14.13 0.98 -3.67
CA ARG A 103 -14.97 0.77 -4.86
C ARG A 103 -16.40 1.24 -4.63
N ALA A 104 -16.99 0.92 -3.49
CA ALA A 104 -18.34 1.35 -3.15
C ALA A 104 -18.43 2.89 -3.07
N TRP A 105 -17.43 3.52 -2.45
CA TRP A 105 -17.33 4.97 -2.35
C TRP A 105 -17.14 5.64 -3.71
N LEU A 106 -16.30 5.09 -4.60
CA LEU A 106 -16.18 5.58 -5.97
C LEU A 106 -17.48 5.38 -6.77
N ALA A 107 -18.16 4.26 -6.57
CA ALA A 107 -19.44 3.96 -7.23
C ALA A 107 -20.58 4.87 -6.76
N SER A 108 -20.56 5.35 -5.52
CA SER A 108 -21.53 6.32 -5.00
C SER A 108 -21.27 7.76 -5.47
N GLY A 109 -20.38 7.96 -6.45
CA GLY A 109 -20.03 9.27 -7.01
C GLY A 109 -18.72 9.85 -6.48
N GLY A 110 -18.02 9.11 -5.60
CA GLY A 110 -16.81 9.60 -4.94
C GLY A 110 -17.08 10.85 -4.11
N GLY A 111 -16.00 11.52 -3.74
CA GLY A 111 -16.07 12.77 -2.99
C GLY A 111 -14.76 13.53 -3.07
N ASP A 112 -14.77 14.74 -2.52
CA ASP A 112 -13.57 15.56 -2.39
C ASP A 112 -12.61 14.94 -1.39
N VAL A 113 -11.41 14.64 -1.85
CA VAL A 113 -10.34 14.08 -1.02
C VAL A 113 -9.28 15.12 -0.78
N ARG A 114 -8.81 15.19 0.46
CA ARG A 114 -7.75 16.11 0.87
C ARG A 114 -6.52 15.33 1.33
N PRO A 115 -5.36 15.50 0.67
CA PRO A 115 -4.13 14.91 1.15
C PRO A 115 -3.64 15.67 2.38
N GLU A 116 -3.61 14.99 3.51
CA GLU A 116 -3.04 15.45 4.77
C GLU A 116 -1.67 14.77 4.93
N ALA A 117 -0.59 15.55 4.95
CA ALA A 117 0.74 14.97 5.09
C ALA A 117 0.84 14.24 6.44
N LEU A 118 1.14 12.95 6.39
CA LEU A 118 1.52 12.22 7.59
C LEU A 118 2.94 12.66 7.89
N ALA A 119 3.13 13.42 8.96
CA ALA A 119 4.46 13.81 9.41
C ALA A 119 5.31 12.55 9.52
N SER A 120 6.32 12.45 8.66
CA SER A 120 7.44 11.54 8.87
C SER A 120 8.04 11.95 10.21
N GLY A 121 7.71 11.22 11.28
CA GLY A 121 8.39 11.40 12.56
C GLY A 121 9.89 11.33 12.31
N GLY A 122 10.60 12.37 12.75
CA GLY A 122 12.05 12.53 12.57
C GLY A 122 12.88 11.49 13.30
#